data_AF-A0A2J8P928-F1
#
_entry.id   AF-A0A2J8P928-F1
#
_cell.length_a   1.000
_cell.length_b   1.000
_cell.length_c   1.000
_cell.angle_alpha   90.00
_cell.angle_beta   90.00
_cell.angle_gamma   90.00
#
_symmetry.space_group_name_H-M   'P 1'
#
loop_
_entity.id
_entity.type
_entity.pdbx_description
1 polymer ?
#
loop_
_entity_poly.entity_id
_entity_poly.type
_entity_poly.pdbx_seq_one_letter_code
_entity_poly.pdbx_strand_id
1 'polypeptide(L)'
;MLVAGLLLWASLLTGAWPSFPTQDHLPATPRVRLSFKELKATGTAHFFNFLLNTTDYRILLKDEDHDRMYVGSKDYVLSLDLHDINREPLIIHWAASPQRIEECVLSGKDVNGECGNFVRLIQPWNRTHLYVCGTGAYNPMCTYVNRGRRAQDYIFYLEPERLESGKGKCPYDPKLDTASALINEELYAGVYIDFMGTDAAIFRTLGKQTAMRTDQYNSRWLNDPSFIHAELIPDSAERNDDKLYFFFRERSAEAPQSPAVYAR
;
A
#
# COMPACT_ATOMS: atom_id res chain seq x y z
N MET A 1 -51.15 -49.57 46.80
CA MET A 1 -49.82 -50.18 46.94
C MET A 1 -49.24 -50.42 45.56
N LEU A 2 -48.05 -49.86 45.31
CA LEU A 2 -47.09 -50.13 44.22
C LEU A 2 -47.55 -49.92 42.76
N VAL A 3 -46.75 -49.46 41.80
CA VAL A 3 -45.39 -48.88 41.72
C VAL A 3 -45.30 -48.22 40.33
N ALA A 4 -44.47 -47.18 40.22
CA ALA A 4 -44.13 -46.45 39.02
C ALA A 4 -43.45 -47.29 37.92
N GLY A 5 -43.54 -46.84 36.66
CA GLY A 5 -42.71 -47.33 35.56
C GLY A 5 -42.87 -46.46 34.30
N LEU A 6 -41.78 -45.78 33.93
CA LEU A 6 -41.61 -44.98 32.71
C LEU A 6 -41.85 -45.81 31.43
N LEU A 7 -42.18 -45.15 30.29
CA LEU A 7 -41.36 -45.16 29.06
C LEU A 7 -42.01 -44.38 27.89
N LEU A 8 -41.29 -43.35 27.45
CA LEU A 8 -41.02 -42.85 26.09
C LEU A 8 -42.17 -42.73 25.05
N TRP A 9 -42.48 -41.48 24.73
CA TRP A 9 -43.06 -41.07 23.44
C TRP A 9 -41.99 -41.17 22.35
N ALA A 10 -42.28 -41.94 21.29
CA ALA A 10 -41.62 -41.84 20.00
C ALA A 10 -42.68 -41.46 18.96
N SER A 11 -42.76 -40.18 18.62
CA SER A 11 -43.52 -39.70 17.47
C SER A 11 -42.55 -39.04 16.49
N LEU A 12 -42.28 -39.74 15.39
CA LEU A 12 -41.66 -39.17 14.19
C LEU A 12 -42.54 -38.03 13.68
N LEU A 13 -41.95 -36.84 13.52
CA LEU A 13 -42.46 -35.81 12.63
C LEU A 13 -41.33 -35.42 11.68
N THR A 14 -41.38 -36.03 10.49
CA THR A 14 -40.67 -35.60 9.29
C THR A 14 -41.18 -34.22 8.89
N GLY A 15 -40.51 -33.17 9.33
CA GLY A 15 -40.69 -31.81 8.82
C GLY A 15 -39.61 -31.49 7.80
N ALA A 16 -39.85 -31.81 6.52
CA ALA A 16 -39.05 -31.29 5.42
C ALA A 16 -39.24 -29.76 5.38
N TRP A 17 -38.19 -29.00 5.65
CA TRP A 17 -38.20 -27.56 5.42
C TRP A 17 -38.25 -27.32 3.90
N PRO A 18 -39.15 -26.46 3.40
CA PRO A 18 -39.16 -26.12 1.99
C PRO A 18 -37.89 -25.31 1.69
N SER A 19 -37.02 -25.88 0.87
CA SER A 19 -35.89 -25.20 0.26
C SER A 19 -36.44 -24.02 -0.54
N PHE A 20 -36.20 -22.80 -0.05
CA PHE A 20 -36.39 -21.61 -0.87
C PHE A 20 -35.41 -21.69 -2.06
N PRO A 21 -35.87 -21.50 -3.31
CA PRO A 21 -34.96 -21.48 -4.44
C PRO A 21 -34.06 -20.26 -4.28
N THR A 22 -32.76 -20.51 -4.12
CA THR A 22 -31.71 -19.51 -4.33
C THR A 22 -31.89 -18.99 -5.74
N GLN A 23 -32.35 -17.75 -5.85
CA GLN A 23 -32.43 -17.06 -7.13
C GLN A 23 -31.00 -16.99 -7.67
N ASP A 24 -30.71 -17.76 -8.72
CA ASP A 24 -29.46 -17.69 -9.46
C ASP A 24 -29.31 -16.25 -9.96
N HIS A 25 -28.57 -15.44 -9.21
CA HIS A 25 -28.13 -14.13 -9.67
C HIS A 25 -27.16 -14.37 -10.82
N LEU A 26 -27.68 -14.37 -12.05
CA LEU A 26 -26.86 -14.33 -13.24
C LEU A 26 -25.88 -13.15 -13.09
N PRO A 27 -24.55 -13.38 -13.15
CA PRO A 27 -23.59 -12.31 -12.98
C PRO A 27 -23.81 -11.24 -14.04
N ALA A 28 -23.92 -9.99 -13.61
CA ALA A 28 -24.17 -8.87 -14.50
C ALA A 28 -23.10 -8.81 -15.59
N THR A 29 -23.50 -8.89 -16.86
CA THR A 29 -22.58 -8.76 -17.99
C THR A 29 -22.33 -7.28 -18.30
N PRO A 30 -21.07 -6.90 -18.56
CA PRO A 30 -20.75 -5.51 -18.90
C PRO A 30 -21.45 -5.13 -20.21
N ARG A 31 -22.13 -3.98 -20.21
CA ARG A 31 -22.85 -3.47 -21.40
C ARG A 31 -21.93 -3.22 -22.58
N VAL A 32 -20.70 -2.78 -22.31
CA VAL A 32 -19.64 -2.55 -23.30
C VAL A 32 -18.39 -3.27 -22.82
N ARG A 33 -17.80 -4.09 -23.68
CA ARG A 33 -16.52 -4.77 -23.44
C ARG A 33 -15.62 -4.46 -24.62
N LEU A 34 -14.50 -3.79 -24.35
CA LEU A 34 -13.46 -3.53 -25.33
C LEU A 34 -12.23 -4.38 -24.99
N SER A 35 -11.69 -5.07 -25.98
CA SER A 35 -10.34 -5.63 -25.93
C SER A 35 -9.30 -4.52 -25.95
N PHE A 36 -8.07 -4.84 -25.56
CA PHE A 36 -6.96 -3.88 -25.61
C PHE A 36 -6.74 -3.28 -27.01
N LYS A 37 -6.91 -4.09 -28.07
CA LYS A 37 -6.80 -3.64 -29.46
C LYS A 37 -7.90 -2.64 -29.81
N GLU A 38 -9.14 -2.90 -29.39
CA GLU A 38 -10.27 -1.99 -29.62
C GLU A 38 -10.10 -0.70 -28.82
N LEU A 39 -9.73 -0.77 -27.54
CA LEU A 39 -9.45 0.40 -26.71
C LEU A 39 -8.38 1.29 -27.35
N LYS A 40 -7.27 0.70 -27.82
CA LYS A 40 -6.22 1.44 -28.52
C LYS A 40 -6.73 2.09 -29.81
N ALA A 41 -7.61 1.40 -30.55
CA ALA A 41 -8.19 1.93 -31.78
C ALA A 41 -9.15 3.11 -31.55
N THR A 42 -9.76 3.23 -30.36
CA THR A 42 -10.62 4.38 -30.02
C THR A 42 -9.85 5.69 -29.88
N GLY A 43 -8.55 5.64 -29.62
CA GLY A 43 -7.73 6.83 -29.33
C GLY A 43 -8.04 7.51 -27.99
N THR A 44 -8.88 6.92 -27.13
CA THR A 44 -9.25 7.52 -25.83
C THR A 44 -8.32 7.15 -24.69
N ALA A 45 -7.42 6.19 -24.88
CA ALA A 45 -6.46 5.73 -23.89
C ALA A 45 -5.03 6.10 -24.31
N HIS A 46 -4.32 6.82 -23.44
CA HIS A 46 -2.92 7.15 -23.60
C HIS A 46 -2.07 6.14 -22.82
N PHE A 47 -1.08 5.55 -23.51
CA PHE A 47 -0.15 4.61 -22.89
C PHE A 47 1.21 5.28 -22.73
N PHE A 48 1.85 5.06 -21.59
CA PHE A 48 3.20 5.56 -21.35
C PHE A 48 4.18 4.86 -22.31
N ASN A 49 4.93 5.63 -23.08
CA ASN A 49 5.72 5.13 -24.22
C ASN A 49 7.24 5.23 -24.04
N PHE A 50 7.72 5.73 -22.90
CA PHE A 50 9.15 5.85 -22.64
C PHE A 50 9.74 4.48 -22.28
N LEU A 51 10.86 4.15 -22.91
CA LEU A 51 11.61 2.92 -22.66
C LEU A 51 12.47 3.09 -21.40
N LEU A 52 11.89 2.74 -20.26
CA LEU A 52 12.60 2.61 -18.99
C LEU A 52 12.79 1.12 -18.68
N ASN A 53 14.01 0.73 -18.29
CA ASN A 53 14.27 -0.62 -17.80
C ASN A 53 13.78 -0.74 -16.35
N THR A 54 12.46 -0.74 -16.17
CA THR A 54 11.79 -0.68 -14.87
C THR A 54 10.51 -1.51 -14.90
N THR A 55 10.00 -1.80 -13.72
CA THR A 55 8.75 -2.52 -13.46
C THR A 55 8.03 -1.85 -12.29
N ASP A 56 6.84 -2.35 -11.94
CA ASP A 56 6.14 -2.01 -10.70
C ASP A 56 5.77 -0.52 -10.54
N TYR A 57 5.09 0.04 -11.54
CA TYR A 57 4.47 1.38 -11.50
C TYR A 57 3.26 1.41 -10.53
N ARG A 58 3.50 1.17 -9.24
CA ARG A 58 2.45 0.91 -8.24
C ARG A 58 2.09 2.13 -7.40
N ILE A 59 3.03 3.06 -7.19
CA ILE A 59 2.78 4.26 -6.38
C ILE A 59 2.36 5.39 -7.30
N LEU A 60 1.15 5.89 -7.09
CA LEU A 60 0.55 6.98 -7.86
C LEU A 60 0.12 8.08 -6.89
N LEU A 61 0.65 9.29 -7.07
CA LEU A 61 0.22 10.48 -6.36
C LEU A 61 -0.22 11.54 -7.36
N LYS A 62 -1.52 11.81 -7.41
CA LYS A 62 -2.10 12.89 -8.21
C LYS A 62 -1.88 14.22 -7.48
N ASP A 63 -1.34 15.21 -8.19
CA ASP A 63 -1.21 16.58 -7.71
C ASP A 63 -1.95 17.51 -8.69
N GLU A 64 -3.18 17.88 -8.31
CA GLU A 64 -4.03 18.76 -9.12
C GLU A 64 -3.48 20.19 -9.18
N ASP A 65 -2.81 20.66 -8.14
CA ASP A 65 -2.24 22.02 -8.11
C ASP A 65 -1.11 22.19 -9.14
N HIS A 66 -0.40 21.10 -9.45
CA HIS A 66 0.69 21.08 -10.42
C HIS A 66 0.28 20.50 -11.78
N ASP A 67 -0.95 20.05 -11.97
CA ASP A 67 -1.38 19.28 -13.15
C ASP A 67 -0.47 18.08 -13.46
N ARG A 68 0.04 17.40 -12.41
CA ARG A 68 1.01 16.30 -12.54
C ARG A 68 0.56 15.04 -11.79
N MET A 69 0.95 13.89 -12.33
CA MET A 69 0.92 12.59 -11.66
C MET A 69 2.35 12.17 -11.33
N TYR A 70 2.64 11.98 -10.05
CA TYR A 70 3.90 11.38 -9.61
C TYR A 70 3.77 9.86 -9.58
N VAL A 71 4.75 9.17 -10.15
CA VAL A 71 4.76 7.72 -10.25
C VAL A 71 6.04 7.16 -9.67
N GLY A 72 5.92 6.24 -8.72
CA GLY A 72 7.03 5.45 -8.21
C GLY A 72 7.09 4.09 -8.89
N SER A 73 8.28 3.71 -9.35
CA SER A 73 8.56 2.39 -9.93
C SER A 73 9.87 1.81 -9.40
N LYS A 74 10.32 0.67 -9.92
CA LYS A 74 11.65 0.13 -9.64
C LYS A 74 12.72 1.08 -10.17
N ASP A 75 13.55 1.64 -9.29
CA ASP A 75 14.69 2.51 -9.57
C ASP A 75 14.35 3.89 -10.17
N TYR A 76 13.06 4.24 -10.32
CA TYR A 76 12.66 5.53 -10.89
C TYR A 76 11.52 6.20 -10.12
N VAL A 77 11.57 7.54 -10.12
CA VAL A 77 10.45 8.42 -9.75
C VAL A 77 10.13 9.29 -10.97
N LEU A 78 8.87 9.33 -11.38
CA LEU A 78 8.41 10.05 -12.56
C LEU A 78 7.47 11.18 -12.16
N SER A 79 7.46 12.24 -12.96
CA SER A 79 6.46 13.32 -12.93
C SER A 79 5.87 13.47 -14.33
N LEU A 80 4.61 13.05 -14.47
CA LEU A 80 3.89 12.96 -15.75
C LEU A 80 2.82 14.04 -15.81
N ASP A 81 2.59 14.64 -16.97
CA ASP A 81 1.51 15.61 -17.18
C ASP A 81 0.13 14.90 -17.15
N LEU A 82 -0.85 15.47 -16.43
CA LEU A 82 -2.19 14.87 -16.28
C LEU A 82 -3.01 14.89 -17.57
N HIS A 83 -2.72 15.80 -18.50
CA HIS A 83 -3.41 15.89 -19.79
C HIS A 83 -2.81 14.93 -20.82
N ASP A 84 -1.48 14.76 -20.80
CA ASP A 84 -0.79 13.77 -21.61
C ASP A 84 0.45 13.23 -20.89
N ILE A 85 0.37 11.99 -20.41
CA ILE A 85 1.45 11.32 -19.66
C ILE A 85 2.77 11.15 -20.44
N ASN A 86 2.76 11.37 -21.76
CA ASN A 86 3.97 11.34 -22.60
C ASN A 86 4.52 12.73 -22.91
N ARG A 87 3.83 13.80 -22.51
CA ARG A 87 4.29 15.18 -22.70
C ARG A 87 5.33 15.53 -21.65
N GLU A 88 6.57 15.69 -22.10
CA GLU A 88 7.70 16.19 -21.30
C GLU A 88 7.77 15.56 -19.89
N PRO A 89 7.84 14.21 -19.79
CA PRO A 89 7.94 13.56 -18.50
C PRO A 89 9.28 13.90 -17.86
N LEU A 90 9.25 14.21 -16.56
CA LEU A 90 10.46 14.41 -15.78
C LEU A 90 10.76 13.10 -15.05
N ILE A 91 12.00 12.64 -15.16
CA ILE A 91 12.40 11.28 -14.77
C ILE A 91 13.63 11.38 -13.87
N ILE A 92 13.51 10.84 -12.66
CA ILE A 92 14.62 10.69 -11.72
C ILE A 92 14.99 9.22 -11.68
N HIS A 93 16.25 8.89 -11.98
CA HIS A 93 16.82 7.58 -11.71
C HIS A 93 17.34 7.55 -10.26
N TRP A 94 16.72 6.74 -9.42
CA TRP A 94 17.01 6.59 -8.00
C TRP A 94 17.19 5.12 -7.64
N ALA A 95 18.21 4.49 -8.23
CA ALA A 95 18.58 3.11 -7.93
C ALA A 95 19.33 2.97 -6.59
N ALA A 96 19.34 1.75 -6.05
CA ALA A 96 20.25 1.38 -4.96
C ALA A 96 21.72 1.41 -5.43
N SER A 97 22.66 1.60 -4.50
CA SER A 97 24.10 1.58 -4.85
C SER A 97 24.54 0.18 -5.29
N PRO A 98 25.56 0.06 -6.16
CA PRO A 98 26.07 -1.25 -6.60
C PRO A 98 26.47 -2.16 -5.45
N GLN A 99 27.14 -1.61 -4.43
CA GLN A 99 27.49 -2.34 -3.21
C GLN A 99 26.25 -2.89 -2.51
N ARG A 100 25.17 -2.10 -2.43
CA ARG A 100 23.95 -2.55 -1.74
C ARG A 100 23.23 -3.64 -2.52
N ILE A 101 23.23 -3.54 -3.84
CA ILE A 101 22.69 -4.59 -4.72
C ILE A 101 23.47 -5.89 -4.52
N GLU A 102 24.81 -5.84 -4.48
CA GLU A 102 25.65 -7.01 -4.22
C GLU A 102 25.35 -7.65 -2.85
N GLU A 103 25.27 -6.85 -1.79
CA GLU A 103 24.90 -7.33 -0.45
C GLU A 103 23.51 -8.00 -0.42
N CYS A 104 22.54 -7.42 -1.14
CA CYS A 104 21.18 -7.96 -1.26
C CYS A 104 21.17 -9.30 -2.01
N VAL A 105 21.93 -9.42 -3.10
CA VAL A 105 22.07 -10.65 -3.89
C VAL A 105 22.74 -11.73 -3.05
N LEU A 106 23.83 -11.41 -2.34
CA LEU A 106 24.52 -12.32 -1.42
C LEU A 106 23.63 -12.80 -0.27
N SER A 107 22.63 -12.00 0.10
CA SER A 107 21.61 -12.38 1.09
C SER A 107 20.50 -13.28 0.53
N GLY A 108 20.59 -13.68 -0.75
CA GLY A 108 19.67 -14.61 -1.40
C GLY A 108 18.29 -14.03 -1.74
N LYS A 109 18.17 -12.70 -1.83
CA LYS A 109 16.89 -12.03 -2.07
C LYS A 109 16.53 -11.81 -3.55
N ASP A 110 17.49 -11.90 -4.47
CA ASP A 110 17.30 -11.55 -5.88
C ASP A 110 16.73 -12.68 -6.76
N VAL A 111 15.64 -13.30 -6.34
CA VAL A 111 15.05 -14.44 -7.08
C VAL A 111 14.31 -13.98 -8.35
N ASN A 112 13.68 -12.81 -8.29
CA ASN A 112 12.86 -12.19 -9.33
C ASN A 112 13.26 -10.72 -9.56
N GLY A 113 14.51 -10.35 -9.30
CA GLY A 113 14.98 -8.98 -9.45
C GLY A 113 14.57 -8.05 -8.31
N GLU A 114 14.37 -8.57 -7.09
CA GLU A 114 14.01 -7.78 -5.90
C GLU A 114 15.16 -6.88 -5.39
N CYS A 115 16.41 -7.10 -5.81
CA CYS A 115 17.55 -6.27 -5.42
C CYS A 115 17.66 -4.97 -6.25
N GLY A 116 16.63 -4.13 -6.13
CA GLY A 116 16.62 -2.76 -6.62
C GLY A 116 15.90 -1.84 -5.63
N ASN A 117 15.78 -0.56 -5.97
CA ASN A 117 15.05 0.39 -5.16
C ASN A 117 13.61 0.54 -5.66
N PHE A 118 12.67 -0.18 -5.05
CA PHE A 118 11.26 -0.05 -5.41
C PHE A 118 10.65 1.11 -4.61
N VAL A 119 10.20 2.16 -5.29
CA VAL A 119 9.53 3.29 -4.64
C VAL A 119 8.20 2.80 -4.07
N ARG A 120 7.97 3.02 -2.77
CA ARG A 120 6.78 2.56 -2.03
C ARG A 120 5.99 3.68 -1.37
N LEU A 121 6.53 4.90 -1.39
CA LEU A 121 5.89 6.05 -0.78
C LEU A 121 6.27 7.30 -1.55
N ILE A 122 5.26 8.08 -1.93
CA ILE A 122 5.40 9.45 -2.42
C ILE A 122 4.31 10.24 -1.71
N GLN A 123 4.69 11.23 -0.91
CA GLN A 123 3.77 12.08 -0.16
C GLN A 123 4.15 13.56 -0.32
N PRO A 124 3.19 14.50 -0.37
CA PRO A 124 3.50 15.92 -0.41
C PRO A 124 4.08 16.38 0.93
N TRP A 125 5.36 16.77 0.95
CA TRP A 125 6.01 17.26 2.17
C TRP A 125 5.66 18.73 2.45
N ASN A 126 5.78 19.55 1.42
CA ASN A 126 5.39 20.95 1.44
C ASN A 126 5.06 21.40 0.01
N ARG A 127 4.87 22.71 -0.20
CA ARG A 127 4.53 23.24 -1.53
C ARG A 127 5.57 22.91 -2.61
N THR A 128 6.85 22.76 -2.24
CA THR A 128 7.95 22.57 -3.19
C THR A 128 8.60 21.20 -3.18
N HIS A 129 8.31 20.37 -2.17
CA HIS A 129 8.98 19.09 -1.99
C HIS A 129 7.98 17.96 -1.82
N LEU A 130 8.33 16.82 -2.39
CA LEU A 130 7.78 15.52 -2.08
C LEU A 130 8.70 14.81 -1.09
N TYR A 131 8.11 14.03 -0.18
CA TYR A 131 8.81 13.02 0.60
C TYR A 131 8.65 11.67 -0.10
N VAL A 132 9.77 11.01 -0.40
CA VAL A 132 9.79 9.78 -1.19
C VAL A 132 10.58 8.71 -0.45
N CYS A 133 10.06 7.48 -0.40
CA CYS A 133 10.78 6.33 0.15
C CYS A 133 10.74 5.13 -0.80
N GLY A 134 11.80 4.33 -0.76
CA GLY A 134 11.89 3.08 -1.51
C GLY A 134 12.62 1.99 -0.74
N THR A 135 12.55 0.75 -1.23
CA THR A 135 13.07 -0.45 -0.57
C THR A 135 14.60 -0.50 -0.50
N GLY A 136 15.30 0.26 -1.35
CA GLY A 136 16.76 0.39 -1.36
C GLY A 136 17.51 -0.94 -1.40
N ALA A 137 17.04 -1.93 -2.17
CA ALA A 137 17.54 -3.31 -2.19
C ALA A 137 17.60 -3.92 -0.78
N TYR A 138 16.42 -4.07 -0.15
CA TYR A 138 16.26 -4.50 1.23
C TYR A 138 17.07 -3.64 2.24
N ASN A 139 17.18 -2.33 1.98
CA ASN A 139 17.60 -1.32 2.95
C ASN A 139 16.77 -0.05 2.73
N PRO A 140 15.58 0.01 3.34
CA PRO A 140 14.64 1.09 3.09
C PRO A 140 15.27 2.45 3.35
N MET A 141 15.08 3.35 2.39
CA MET A 141 15.65 4.68 2.41
C MET A 141 14.62 5.71 1.94
N CYS A 142 14.71 6.91 2.49
CA CYS A 142 13.84 8.03 2.15
C CYS A 142 14.66 9.28 1.83
N THR A 143 14.07 10.19 1.07
CA THR A 143 14.69 11.47 0.68
C THR A 143 13.59 12.44 0.23
N TYR A 144 14.00 13.64 -0.14
CA TYR A 144 13.12 14.69 -0.65
C TYR A 144 13.34 14.85 -2.15
N VAL A 145 12.26 15.12 -2.88
CA VAL A 145 12.31 15.51 -4.29
C VAL A 145 11.78 16.92 -4.42
N ASN A 146 12.61 17.84 -4.88
CA ASN A 146 12.20 19.20 -5.18
C ASN A 146 11.45 19.21 -6.51
N ARG A 147 10.22 19.70 -6.50
CA ARG A 147 9.30 19.78 -7.64
C ARG A 147 9.00 21.22 -8.10
N GLY A 148 9.72 22.21 -7.55
CA GLY A 148 9.44 23.62 -7.79
C GLY A 148 8.16 24.11 -7.09
N ARG A 149 7.83 25.40 -7.23
CA ARG A 149 6.58 25.97 -6.68
C ARG A 149 5.43 25.86 -7.67
N ARG A 150 5.75 25.79 -8.96
CA ARG A 150 4.80 25.75 -10.06
C ARG A 150 5.27 24.72 -11.07
N ALA A 151 4.31 24.10 -11.76
CA ALA A 151 4.59 23.11 -12.78
C ALA A 151 5.46 23.64 -13.93
N GLN A 152 5.38 24.95 -14.23
CA GLN A 152 6.14 25.60 -15.31
C GLN A 152 7.62 25.79 -14.98
N ASP A 153 8.04 25.58 -13.74
CA ASP A 153 9.45 25.72 -13.36
C ASP A 153 10.30 24.55 -13.90
N TYR A 154 9.68 23.45 -14.33
CA TYR A 154 10.34 22.20 -14.78
C TYR A 154 11.42 21.68 -13.81
N ILE A 155 11.24 21.97 -12.51
CA ILE A 155 12.11 21.51 -11.43
C ILE A 155 11.66 20.13 -11.01
N PHE A 156 12.54 19.13 -11.13
CA PHE A 156 12.30 17.79 -10.61
C PHE A 156 13.62 17.07 -10.37
N TYR A 157 14.16 17.20 -9.15
CA TYR A 157 15.40 16.56 -8.78
C TYR A 157 15.39 16.08 -7.33
N LEU A 158 16.15 15.02 -7.07
CA LEU A 158 16.29 14.40 -5.76
C LEU A 158 17.34 15.15 -4.92
N GLU A 159 17.15 15.22 -3.60
CA GLU A 159 18.09 15.84 -2.66
C GLU A 159 18.94 14.76 -1.95
N PRO A 160 20.03 14.25 -2.57
CA PRO A 160 20.77 13.09 -2.06
C PRO A 160 21.44 13.34 -0.70
N GLU A 161 21.75 14.61 -0.40
CA GLU A 161 22.33 15.03 0.88
C GLU A 161 21.36 14.84 2.06
N ARG A 162 20.07 14.66 1.78
CA ARG A 162 19.01 14.49 2.78
C ARG A 162 18.50 13.05 2.83
N LEU A 163 19.38 12.09 2.58
CA LEU A 163 19.07 10.68 2.67
C LEU A 163 18.79 10.30 4.13
N GLU A 164 17.63 9.70 4.37
CA GLU A 164 17.18 9.25 5.68
C GLU A 164 16.93 7.73 5.67
N SER A 165 16.98 7.12 6.86
CA SER A 165 16.51 5.74 7.01
C SER A 165 15.00 5.66 6.73
N GLY A 166 14.61 4.66 5.94
CA GLY A 166 13.22 4.30 5.65
C GLY A 166 12.64 3.26 6.60
N LYS A 167 13.39 2.82 7.63
CA LYS A 167 12.89 1.86 8.61
C LYS A 167 11.66 2.42 9.34
N GLY A 168 10.56 1.67 9.36
CA GLY A 168 9.28 2.14 9.90
C GLY A 168 8.48 3.07 8.98
N LYS A 169 8.99 3.34 7.76
CA LYS A 169 8.34 4.21 6.75
C LYS A 169 8.05 3.46 5.44
N CYS A 170 8.92 2.52 5.10
CA CYS A 170 8.96 1.79 3.84
C CYS A 170 9.39 0.34 4.13
N PRO A 171 8.84 -0.68 3.42
CA PRO A 171 9.14 -2.07 3.70
C PRO A 171 10.49 -2.46 3.10
N TYR A 172 11.11 -3.50 3.65
CA TYR A 172 12.32 -4.10 3.08
C TYR A 172 12.02 -4.88 1.81
N ASP A 173 10.96 -5.70 1.85
CA ASP A 173 10.54 -6.53 0.74
C ASP A 173 9.59 -5.76 -0.19
N PRO A 174 9.87 -5.69 -1.50
CA PRO A 174 9.01 -5.00 -2.45
C PRO A 174 7.59 -5.61 -2.56
N LYS A 175 7.39 -6.87 -2.20
CA LYS A 175 6.08 -7.53 -2.36
C LYS A 175 5.08 -7.16 -1.26
N LEU A 176 5.55 -6.58 -0.16
CA LEU A 176 4.70 -6.27 0.99
C LEU A 176 3.88 -5.01 0.75
N ASP A 177 2.59 -5.10 1.11
CA ASP A 177 1.66 -3.99 1.02
C ASP A 177 1.88 -3.00 2.16
N THR A 178 1.67 -1.71 1.89
CA THR A 178 1.84 -0.63 2.85
C THR A 178 0.70 0.35 2.77
N ALA A 179 0.45 1.03 3.89
CA ALA A 179 -0.44 2.18 3.96
C ALA A 179 0.33 3.33 4.61
N SER A 180 0.14 4.56 4.13
CA SER A 180 0.80 5.72 4.70
C SER A 180 -0.02 6.99 4.56
N ALA A 181 0.14 7.88 5.52
CA ALA A 181 -0.41 9.24 5.50
C ALA A 181 0.63 10.18 6.12
N LEU A 182 0.90 11.31 5.44
CA LEU A 182 1.79 12.35 5.95
C LEU A 182 0.93 13.53 6.42
N ILE A 183 0.94 13.81 7.73
CA ILE A 183 0.06 14.78 8.37
C ILE A 183 0.91 15.67 9.26
N ASN A 184 0.88 16.98 9.02
CA ASN A 184 1.62 17.97 9.82
C ASN A 184 3.10 17.61 10.04
N GLU A 185 3.80 17.18 8.97
CA GLU A 185 5.22 16.76 9.01
C GLU A 185 5.49 15.45 9.79
N GLU A 186 4.44 14.75 10.24
CA GLU A 186 4.52 13.43 10.86
C GLU A 186 4.06 12.35 9.87
N LEU A 187 4.89 11.34 9.67
CA LEU A 187 4.57 10.22 8.78
C LEU A 187 4.00 9.07 9.57
N TYR A 188 2.77 8.70 9.25
CA TYR A 188 2.11 7.52 9.75
C TYR A 188 2.19 6.42 8.70
N ALA A 189 2.65 5.23 9.07
CA ALA A 189 2.87 4.15 8.11
C ALA A 189 2.60 2.78 8.72
N GLY A 190 1.78 1.98 8.04
CA GLY A 190 1.60 0.54 8.30
C GLY A 190 2.56 -0.24 7.42
N VAL A 191 3.59 -0.83 8.02
CA VAL A 191 4.69 -1.49 7.30
C VAL A 191 5.26 -2.68 8.08
N TYR A 192 5.94 -3.57 7.37
CA TYR A 192 6.87 -4.52 7.98
C TYR A 192 8.26 -3.90 8.05
N ILE A 193 8.91 -3.99 9.22
CA ILE A 193 10.15 -3.25 9.50
C ILE A 193 11.42 -4.08 9.56
N ASP A 194 11.30 -5.39 9.40
CA ASP A 194 12.42 -6.32 9.45
C ASP A 194 12.71 -6.92 8.07
N PHE A 195 13.95 -7.34 7.89
CA PHE A 195 14.44 -7.96 6.66
C PHE A 195 13.75 -9.30 6.34
N MET A 196 13.18 -9.96 7.36
CA MET A 196 12.42 -11.21 7.23
C MET A 196 10.94 -10.99 6.86
N GLY A 197 10.40 -9.77 7.01
CA GLY A 197 9.00 -9.48 6.73
C GLY A 197 8.05 -10.13 7.75
N THR A 198 8.39 -10.11 9.03
CA THR A 198 7.61 -10.71 10.12
C THR A 198 7.15 -9.73 11.19
N ASP A 199 7.83 -8.59 11.35
CA ASP A 199 7.46 -7.54 12.31
C ASP A 199 6.65 -6.43 11.63
N ALA A 200 5.34 -6.66 11.54
CA ALA A 200 4.38 -5.63 11.14
C ALA A 200 4.08 -4.68 12.29
N ALA A 201 4.04 -3.38 11.99
CA ALA A 201 3.53 -2.39 12.91
C ALA A 201 2.95 -1.17 12.19
N ILE A 202 2.11 -0.44 12.91
CA ILE A 202 1.75 0.93 12.55
C ILE A 202 2.70 1.85 13.29
N PHE A 203 3.39 2.71 12.55
CA PHE A 203 4.36 3.67 13.04
C PHE A 203 3.86 5.10 12.91
N ARG A 204 4.29 5.94 13.85
CA ARG A 204 4.40 7.39 13.65
C ARG A 204 5.87 7.76 13.72
N THR A 205 6.41 8.29 12.63
CA THR A 205 7.81 8.75 12.51
C THR A 205 7.83 10.20 12.04
N LEU A 206 9.04 10.76 11.90
CA LEU A 206 9.24 12.20 11.63
C LEU A 206 8.66 13.05 12.76
N GLY A 207 8.47 14.35 12.51
CA GLY A 207 8.01 15.29 13.51
C GLY A 207 9.03 15.57 14.63
N LYS A 208 8.54 16.25 15.68
CA LYS A 208 9.34 16.62 16.86
C LYS A 208 9.22 15.60 18.00
N GLN A 209 8.21 14.75 17.95
CA GLN A 209 7.93 13.77 18.98
C GLN A 209 8.75 12.50 18.76
N THR A 210 8.98 11.75 19.83
CA THR A 210 9.57 10.42 19.72
C THR A 210 8.71 9.53 18.84
N ALA A 211 9.34 8.75 17.98
CA ALA A 211 8.65 7.80 17.13
C ALA A 211 7.81 6.83 17.98
N MET A 212 6.60 6.55 17.53
CA MET A 212 5.68 5.61 18.18
C MET A 212 5.41 4.41 17.28
N ARG A 213 5.10 3.27 17.88
CA ARG A 213 4.64 2.07 17.16
C ARG A 213 3.64 1.27 17.97
N THR A 214 2.87 0.42 17.32
CA THR A 214 2.08 -0.64 17.96
C THR A 214 2.99 -1.70 18.59
N ASP A 215 2.46 -2.45 19.56
CA ASP A 215 3.21 -3.51 20.25
C ASP A 215 3.83 -4.52 19.28
N GLN A 216 5.07 -4.92 19.57
CA GLN A 216 5.81 -5.89 18.77
C GLN A 216 5.39 -7.33 19.11
N TYR A 217 5.25 -8.18 18.10
CA TYR A 217 4.94 -9.61 18.24
C TYR A 217 3.69 -9.90 19.10
N ASN A 218 2.70 -9.01 19.04
CA ASN A 218 1.46 -9.15 19.78
C ASN A 218 0.29 -9.30 18.81
N SER A 219 -0.17 -10.54 18.61
CA SER A 219 -1.25 -10.87 17.69
C SER A 219 -2.61 -10.29 18.06
N ARG A 220 -2.76 -9.70 19.26
CA ARG A 220 -3.96 -8.92 19.63
C ARG A 220 -3.98 -7.54 18.99
N TRP A 221 -2.83 -7.01 18.57
CA TRP A 221 -2.72 -5.74 17.87
C TRP A 221 -2.75 -5.92 16.36
N LEU A 222 -1.86 -6.77 15.83
CA LEU A 222 -1.72 -7.06 14.41
C LEU A 222 -1.28 -8.51 14.22
N ASN A 223 -1.93 -9.24 13.31
CA ASN A 223 -1.59 -10.63 13.03
C ASN A 223 -1.43 -10.92 11.53
N ASP A 224 -0.19 -10.83 11.03
CA ASP A 224 0.13 -10.95 9.59
C ASP A 224 -0.73 -10.02 8.71
N PRO A 225 -0.73 -8.69 8.97
CA PRO A 225 -1.58 -7.76 8.24
C PRO A 225 -1.08 -7.52 6.80
N SER A 226 -2.00 -7.17 5.92
CA SER A 226 -1.78 -6.60 4.58
C SER A 226 -2.48 -5.24 4.57
N PHE A 227 -1.67 -4.18 4.63
CA PHE A 227 -2.13 -2.79 4.73
C PHE A 227 -2.66 -2.28 3.39
N ILE A 228 -3.72 -1.48 3.42
CA ILE A 228 -4.42 -1.04 2.21
C ILE A 228 -4.43 0.48 2.11
N HIS A 229 -4.87 1.17 3.17
CA HIS A 229 -5.04 2.62 3.15
C HIS A 229 -4.92 3.23 4.55
N ALA A 230 -4.59 4.51 4.61
CA ALA A 230 -4.61 5.30 5.83
C ALA A 230 -5.21 6.68 5.53
N GLU A 231 -6.22 7.08 6.29
CA GLU A 231 -6.96 8.32 6.05
C GLU A 231 -7.24 9.07 7.36
N LEU A 232 -7.02 10.38 7.33
CA LEU A 232 -7.38 11.28 8.43
C LEU A 232 -8.85 11.68 8.26
N ILE A 233 -9.68 11.31 9.23
CA ILE A 233 -11.10 11.63 9.25
C ILE A 233 -11.36 12.51 10.48
N PRO A 234 -11.78 13.77 10.29
CA PRO A 234 -12.21 14.64 11.38
C PRO A 234 -13.48 14.11 12.04
N ASP A 235 -13.49 14.04 13.37
CA ASP A 235 -14.67 13.58 14.13
C ASP A 235 -15.63 14.74 14.41
N SER A 236 -15.11 15.94 14.65
CA SER A 236 -15.92 17.15 14.86
C SER A 236 -15.35 18.39 14.18
N ALA A 237 -15.93 19.56 14.49
CA ALA A 237 -15.38 20.85 14.07
C ALA A 237 -14.08 21.20 14.83
N GLU A 238 -13.82 20.56 15.96
CA GLU A 238 -12.59 20.74 16.72
C GLU A 238 -11.53 19.75 16.23
N ARG A 239 -10.40 20.25 15.70
CA ARG A 239 -9.35 19.39 15.12
C ARG A 239 -8.57 18.54 16.14
N ASN A 240 -8.88 18.66 17.43
CA ASN A 240 -8.22 17.92 18.51
C ASN A 240 -8.71 16.47 18.62
N ASP A 241 -9.86 16.14 18.01
CA ASP A 241 -10.44 14.81 18.00
C ASP A 241 -10.28 14.08 16.65
N ASP A 242 -9.58 14.69 15.68
CA ASP A 242 -9.24 14.09 14.39
C ASP A 242 -8.58 12.71 14.61
N LYS A 243 -9.09 11.68 13.91
CA LYS A 243 -8.58 10.32 13.99
C LYS A 243 -8.01 9.86 12.66
N LEU A 244 -6.88 9.18 12.75
CA LEU A 244 -6.29 8.50 11.61
C LEU A 244 -6.74 7.03 11.61
N TYR A 245 -7.44 6.64 10.55
CA TYR A 245 -7.93 5.27 10.35
C TYR A 245 -6.97 4.51 9.43
N PHE A 246 -6.67 3.27 9.79
CA PHE A 246 -5.94 2.33 8.94
C PHE A 246 -6.88 1.23 8.49
N PHE A 247 -6.90 0.99 7.18
CA PHE A 247 -7.63 -0.11 6.56
C PHE A 247 -6.65 -1.20 6.17
N PHE A 248 -6.92 -2.41 6.65
CA PHE A 248 -6.05 -3.56 6.38
C PHE A 248 -6.84 -4.87 6.49
N ARG A 249 -6.19 -5.96 6.09
CA ARG A 249 -6.69 -7.31 6.33
C ARG A 249 -5.66 -8.10 7.11
N GLU A 250 -6.10 -9.00 7.99
CA GLU A 250 -5.19 -9.78 8.84
C GLU A 250 -5.73 -11.19 9.07
N ARG A 251 -4.89 -12.09 9.59
CA ARG A 251 -5.31 -13.44 9.98
C ARG A 251 -6.02 -13.43 11.32
N SER A 252 -6.98 -14.34 11.48
CA SER A 252 -7.63 -14.62 12.77
C SER A 252 -6.61 -14.96 13.86
N ALA A 253 -6.65 -14.25 14.98
CA ALA A 253 -5.88 -14.59 16.19
C ALA A 253 -6.56 -15.69 17.04
N GLU A 254 -7.88 -15.87 16.90
CA GLU A 254 -8.70 -16.68 17.82
C GLU A 254 -8.86 -18.15 17.39
N ALA A 255 -8.60 -18.48 16.12
CA ALA A 255 -8.80 -19.83 15.57
C ALA A 255 -7.59 -20.32 14.74
N PRO A 256 -6.48 -20.74 15.36
CA PRO A 256 -5.31 -21.26 14.65
C PRO A 256 -5.61 -22.47 13.75
N GLN A 257 -6.65 -23.23 14.08
CA GLN A 257 -7.07 -24.45 13.37
C GLN A 257 -8.04 -24.17 12.21
N SER A 258 -8.50 -22.93 12.04
CA SER A 258 -9.35 -22.50 10.93
C SER A 258 -8.86 -21.14 10.43
N PRO A 259 -7.90 -21.10 9.50
CA PRO A 259 -7.33 -19.85 9.02
C PRO A 259 -8.42 -19.03 8.31
N ALA A 260 -8.79 -17.92 8.95
CA ALA A 260 -9.70 -16.92 8.40
C ALA A 260 -8.97 -15.59 8.23
N VAL A 261 -9.37 -14.82 7.22
CA VAL A 261 -8.88 -13.46 6.97
C VAL A 261 -9.99 -12.47 7.25
N TYR A 262 -9.72 -11.46 8.06
CA TYR A 262 -10.67 -10.40 8.41
C TYR A 262 -10.23 -9.08 7.82
N ALA A 263 -11.18 -8.30 7.30
CA ALA A 263 -10.99 -6.88 7.03
C ALA A 263 -11.13 -6.08 8.33
N ARG A 264 -10.28 -5.08 8.51
CA ARG A 264 -10.19 -4.19 9.67
C ARG A 264 -10.13 -2.74 9.22
#